data_AF-A0A2T2TEE5-F1
#
_entry.id   AF-A0A2T2TEE5-F1
#
_cell.length_a   1.000
_cell.length_b   1.000
_cell.length_c   1.000
_cell.angle_alpha   90.00
_cell.angle_beta   90.00
_cell.angle_gamma   90.00
#
_symmetry.space_group_name_H-M   'P 1'
#
loop_
_entity.id
_entity.type
_entity.pdbx_description
1 polymer ?
#
loop_
_entity_poly.entity_id
_entity_poly.type
_entity_poly.pdbx_seq_one_letter_code
_entity_poly.pdbx_strand_id
1 'polypeptide(L)'
;MGSVLLVGGLALGGCDTVPAPEWDRQAPSVSALEVVPDSVHESELPSDQVQDSSAQVPLDISARATDPDGTVERVVFLLEPSSNPQGTASGTLPVEEDALYGGRLAFSVPLIDEIYTVRVFAVDDDSL
;
A
#
# COMPACT_ATOMS: atom_id res chain seq x y z
N MET A 1 -39.74 33.47 50.27
CA MET A 1 -39.82 32.07 49.80
C MET A 1 -39.37 32.06 48.34
N GLY A 2 -38.33 31.39 47.88
CA GLY A 2 -37.11 30.86 48.46
C GLY A 2 -36.15 30.78 47.26
N SER A 3 -34.99 31.42 47.34
CA SER A 3 -33.97 31.35 46.29
C SER A 3 -33.23 30.02 46.41
N VAL A 4 -33.15 29.27 45.31
CA VAL A 4 -32.21 28.14 45.19
C VAL A 4 -31.26 28.46 44.05
N LEU A 5 -30.05 28.87 44.44
CA LEU A 5 -28.86 28.94 43.59
C LEU A 5 -28.35 27.51 43.38
N LEU A 6 -28.42 27.02 42.15
CA LEU A 6 -27.74 25.79 41.75
C LEU A 6 -26.34 26.15 41.27
N VAL A 7 -25.41 25.99 42.21
CA VAL A 7 -23.96 25.93 42.01
C VAL A 7 -23.66 24.68 41.18
N GLY A 8 -23.07 24.86 40.00
CA GLY A 8 -22.64 23.78 39.11
C GLY A 8 -21.20 23.96 38.67
N GLY A 9 -20.27 23.59 39.56
CA GLY A 9 -18.91 23.09 39.28
C GLY A 9 -18.06 23.75 38.20
N LEU A 10 -17.22 24.70 38.60
CA LEU A 10 -15.94 24.96 37.95
C LEU A 10 -14.96 23.83 38.31
N ALA A 11 -14.93 22.78 37.49
CA ALA A 11 -13.85 21.79 37.53
C ALA A 11 -12.69 22.31 36.69
N LEU A 12 -11.69 22.88 37.38
CA LEU A 12 -10.35 23.12 36.87
C LEU A 12 -9.69 21.76 36.62
N GLY A 13 -9.53 21.37 35.36
CA GLY A 13 -8.80 20.18 34.96
C GLY A 13 -8.44 20.30 33.48
N GLY A 14 -7.14 20.45 33.19
CA GLY A 14 -6.65 20.53 31.82
C GLY A 14 -6.95 19.22 31.08
N CYS A 15 -7.68 19.32 29.98
CA CYS A 15 -7.65 18.32 28.95
C CYS A 15 -6.95 18.97 27.76
N ASP A 16 -5.70 18.57 27.56
CA ASP A 16 -4.98 18.71 26.29
C ASP A 16 -5.77 17.91 25.25
N THR A 17 -6.87 18.49 24.76
CA THR A 17 -7.73 17.88 23.77
C THR A 17 -7.11 18.22 22.44
N VAL A 18 -6.27 17.30 21.95
CA VAL A 18 -5.99 17.21 20.52
C VAL A 18 -7.36 17.21 19.82
N PRO A 19 -7.62 18.13 18.89
CA PRO A 19 -8.87 18.12 18.12
C PRO A 19 -9.12 16.71 17.59
N ALA A 20 -10.34 16.21 17.76
CA ALA A 20 -10.69 14.93 17.17
C ALA A 20 -10.43 15.02 15.65
N PRO A 21 -9.84 13.99 15.02
CA PRO A 21 -9.69 13.95 13.57
C PRO A 21 -11.04 14.21 12.90
N GLU A 22 -11.04 14.83 11.72
CA GLU A 22 -12.24 14.99 10.91
C GLU A 22 -12.73 13.59 10.51
N TRP A 23 -13.78 13.10 11.18
CA TRP A 23 -14.32 11.73 10.99
C TRP A 23 -15.00 11.52 9.64
N ASP A 24 -15.16 12.58 8.84
CA ASP A 24 -15.84 12.53 7.54
C ASP A 24 -14.89 12.16 6.39
N ARG A 25 -13.58 12.01 6.65
CA ARG A 25 -12.62 11.61 5.62
C ARG A 25 -12.65 10.12 5.36
N GLN A 26 -12.74 9.73 4.10
CA GLN A 26 -12.71 8.34 3.68
C GLN A 26 -11.28 7.98 3.24
N ALA A 27 -10.83 6.77 3.57
CA ALA A 27 -9.53 6.33 3.07
C ALA A 27 -9.65 5.90 1.60
N PRO A 28 -8.58 6.07 0.80
CA PRO A 28 -8.56 5.54 -0.54
C PRO A 28 -8.66 4.01 -0.52
N SER A 29 -9.24 3.45 -1.58
CA SER A 29 -9.43 2.02 -1.74
C SER A 29 -8.64 1.47 -2.93
N VAL A 30 -8.07 0.28 -2.74
CA VAL A 30 -7.37 -0.47 -3.80
C VAL A 30 -8.20 -1.71 -4.15
N SER A 31 -8.36 -1.99 -5.43
CA SER A 31 -9.10 -3.14 -5.95
C SER A 31 -8.48 -3.68 -7.23
N ALA A 32 -8.95 -4.84 -7.70
CA ALA A 32 -8.51 -5.46 -8.95
C ALA A 32 -6.98 -5.57 -9.08
N LEU A 33 -6.30 -6.02 -8.02
CA LEU A 33 -4.87 -6.31 -8.06
C LEU A 33 -4.62 -7.50 -9.00
N GLU A 34 -3.75 -7.27 -9.98
CA GLU A 34 -3.23 -8.29 -10.89
C GLU A 34 -1.70 -8.29 -10.84
N VAL A 35 -1.12 -9.49 -10.88
CA VAL A 35 0.32 -9.73 -10.84
C VAL A 35 0.63 -10.81 -11.87
N VAL A 36 1.49 -10.52 -12.83
CA VAL A 36 1.83 -11.43 -13.93
C VAL A 36 3.35 -11.43 -14.19
N PRO A 37 4.02 -12.59 -14.22
CA PRO A 37 3.47 -13.89 -13.87
C PRO A 37 3.22 -14.01 -12.35
N ASP A 38 2.28 -14.87 -11.97
CA ASP A 38 2.01 -15.23 -10.57
C ASP A 38 2.91 -16.36 -10.06
N SER A 39 3.54 -17.12 -10.97
CA SER A 39 4.57 -18.11 -10.68
C SER A 39 5.69 -18.12 -11.71
N VAL A 40 6.88 -18.52 -11.27
CA VAL A 40 8.05 -18.68 -12.15
C VAL A 40 8.64 -20.06 -11.93
N HIS A 41 8.83 -20.81 -13.00
CA HIS A 41 9.49 -22.11 -12.96
C HIS A 41 10.84 -22.01 -13.67
N GLU A 42 11.91 -22.49 -13.00
CA GLU A 42 13.28 -22.44 -13.56
C GLU A 42 13.38 -23.07 -14.95
N SER A 43 12.65 -24.17 -15.19
CA SER A 43 12.61 -24.86 -16.48
C SER A 43 12.02 -24.03 -17.63
N GLU A 44 11.26 -22.98 -17.31
CA GLU A 44 10.62 -22.09 -18.27
C GLU A 44 11.44 -20.82 -18.52
N LEU A 45 12.48 -20.58 -17.73
CA LEU A 45 13.33 -19.41 -17.85
C LEU A 45 14.37 -19.56 -18.97
N PRO A 46 14.47 -18.57 -19.87
CA PRO A 46 15.58 -18.48 -20.81
C PRO A 46 16.93 -18.39 -20.08
N SER A 47 17.96 -19.09 -20.61
CA SER A 47 19.28 -19.15 -19.97
C SER A 47 19.99 -17.79 -19.87
N ASP A 48 19.61 -16.81 -20.69
CA ASP A 48 20.11 -15.44 -20.64
C ASP A 48 19.50 -14.59 -19.52
N GLN A 49 18.37 -15.02 -18.95
CA GLN A 49 17.74 -14.38 -17.78
C GLN A 49 18.31 -14.87 -16.45
N VAL A 50 18.98 -16.02 -16.46
CA VAL A 50 19.59 -16.63 -15.28
C VAL A 50 21.00 -16.06 -15.04
N GLN A 51 21.21 -15.51 -13.85
CA GLN A 51 22.48 -14.95 -13.40
C GLN A 51 22.82 -15.54 -12.03
N ASP A 52 23.86 -16.39 -12.00
CA ASP A 52 24.33 -17.12 -10.83
C ASP A 52 23.22 -17.94 -10.14
N SER A 53 22.68 -17.41 -9.04
CA SER A 53 21.65 -18.04 -8.20
C SER A 53 20.30 -17.30 -8.27
N SER A 54 20.11 -16.45 -9.28
CA SER A 54 18.91 -15.63 -9.45
C SER A 54 18.51 -15.53 -10.91
N ALA A 55 17.27 -15.13 -11.16
CA ALA A 55 16.78 -14.81 -12.48
C ALA A 55 16.14 -13.42 -12.51
N GLN A 56 16.32 -12.71 -13.62
CA GLN A 56 15.64 -11.45 -13.90
C GLN A 56 14.34 -11.74 -14.64
N VAL A 57 13.21 -11.56 -13.96
CA VAL A 57 11.88 -11.86 -14.50
C VAL A 57 11.13 -10.55 -14.73
N PRO A 58 10.55 -10.32 -15.93
CA PRO A 58 9.64 -9.21 -16.11
C PRO A 58 8.35 -9.48 -15.32
N LEU A 59 8.05 -8.60 -14.38
CA LEU A 59 6.85 -8.65 -13.56
C LEU A 59 5.97 -7.46 -13.89
N ASP A 60 4.75 -7.73 -14.32
CA ASP A 60 3.68 -6.76 -14.51
C ASP A 60 2.82 -6.73 -13.24
N ILE A 61 2.65 -5.55 -12.65
CA ILE A 61 1.75 -5.32 -11.51
C ILE A 61 0.78 -4.23 -11.90
N SER A 62 -0.51 -4.45 -11.67
CA SER A 62 -1.53 -3.43 -11.84
C SER A 62 -2.60 -3.50 -10.77
N ALA A 63 -3.18 -2.35 -10.42
CA ALA A 63 -4.30 -2.26 -9.51
C ALA A 63 -5.15 -1.02 -9.81
N ARG A 64 -6.42 -1.06 -9.42
CA ARG A 64 -7.28 0.13 -9.40
C ARG A 64 -7.21 0.80 -8.05
N ALA A 65 -7.05 2.13 -8.03
CA ALA A 65 -7.07 2.91 -6.80
C ALA A 65 -8.02 4.11 -6.94
N THR A 66 -8.94 4.26 -6.00
CA THR A 66 -9.92 5.35 -6.00
C THR A 66 -10.02 5.97 -4.63
N ASP A 67 -10.21 7.28 -4.60
CA ASP A 67 -10.42 8.04 -3.39
C ASP A 67 -11.78 8.77 -3.43
N PRO A 68 -12.70 8.53 -2.48
CA PRO A 68 -14.06 9.08 -2.53
C PRO A 68 -14.16 10.59 -2.31
N ASP A 69 -13.27 11.17 -1.51
CA ASP A 69 -13.28 12.54 -1.02
C ASP A 69 -12.13 13.40 -1.54
N GLY A 70 -11.14 12.81 -2.20
CA GLY A 70 -9.98 13.51 -2.76
C GLY A 70 -9.41 12.85 -4.02
N THR A 71 -8.08 12.84 -4.12
CA THR A 71 -7.37 12.28 -5.28
C THR A 71 -6.21 11.43 -4.84
N VAL A 72 -6.12 10.20 -5.38
CA VAL A 72 -4.98 9.32 -5.11
C VAL A 72 -3.68 9.98 -5.59
N GLU A 73 -2.86 10.46 -4.64
CA GLU A 73 -1.56 11.10 -4.88
C GLU A 73 -0.58 10.11 -5.50
N ARG A 74 -0.54 8.88 -4.97
CA ARG A 74 0.34 7.82 -5.44
C ARG A 74 -0.17 6.42 -5.08
N VAL A 75 0.20 5.45 -5.92
CA VAL A 75 0.01 4.03 -5.63
C VAL A 75 1.37 3.37 -5.43
N VAL A 76 1.56 2.69 -4.31
CA VAL A 76 2.83 2.08 -3.90
C VAL A 76 2.66 0.57 -3.80
N PHE A 77 3.65 -0.19 -4.26
CA PHE A 77 3.69 -1.63 -4.12
C PHE A 77 4.83 -2.08 -3.20
N LEU A 78 4.65 -3.23 -2.55
CA LEU A 78 5.67 -3.98 -1.83
C LEU A 78 5.64 -5.45 -2.27
N LEU A 79 6.81 -6.04 -2.53
CA LEU A 79 7.02 -7.47 -2.72
C LEU A 79 7.93 -7.97 -1.62
N GLU A 80 7.36 -8.75 -0.70
CA GLU A 80 8.06 -9.27 0.47
C GLU A 80 8.30 -10.78 0.30
N PRO A 81 9.56 -11.26 0.30
CA PRO A 81 9.86 -12.69 0.33
C PRO A 81 9.48 -13.27 1.69
N SER A 82 8.83 -14.44 1.70
CA SER A 82 8.39 -15.08 2.94
C SER A 82 9.57 -15.52 3.82
N SER A 83 10.69 -15.94 3.22
CA SER A 83 11.87 -16.38 3.98
C SER A 83 12.74 -15.23 4.50
N ASN A 84 12.67 -14.05 3.88
CA ASN A 84 13.51 -12.90 4.24
C ASN A 84 12.77 -11.56 3.98
N PRO A 85 12.02 -11.05 4.96
CA PRO A 85 11.31 -9.78 4.82
C PRO A 85 12.21 -8.57 4.58
N GLN A 86 13.52 -8.64 4.92
CA GLN A 86 14.45 -7.56 4.59
C GLN A 86 14.81 -7.49 3.11
N GLY A 87 14.52 -8.55 2.33
CA GLY A 87 14.64 -8.57 0.88
C GLY A 87 13.47 -7.92 0.14
N THR A 88 12.67 -7.09 0.83
CA THR A 88 11.49 -6.46 0.24
C THR A 88 11.86 -5.48 -0.86
N ALA A 89 11.24 -5.65 -2.03
CA ALA A 89 11.27 -4.66 -3.10
C ALA A 89 10.03 -3.76 -3.02
N SER A 90 10.18 -2.48 -3.34
CA SER A 90 9.07 -1.53 -3.35
C SER A 90 9.23 -0.50 -4.45
N GLY A 91 8.12 0.14 -4.81
CA GLY A 91 8.10 1.18 -5.83
C GLY A 91 6.74 1.82 -5.97
N THR A 92 6.63 2.77 -6.90
CA THR A 92 5.39 3.47 -7.22
C THR A 92 4.87 2.98 -8.58
N LEU A 93 3.57 2.70 -8.66
CA LEU A 93 2.89 2.40 -9.91
C LEU A 93 2.43 3.71 -10.57
N PRO A 94 2.87 4.03 -11.80
CA PRO A 94 2.34 5.18 -12.53
C PRO A 94 0.88 4.94 -12.92
N VAL A 95 0.15 6.04 -13.14
CA VAL A 95 -1.20 5.99 -13.70
C VAL A 95 -1.14 5.58 -15.17
N GLU A 96 -2.01 4.66 -15.58
CA GLU A 96 -2.16 4.22 -16.98
C GLU A 96 -3.42 4.84 -17.60
N GLU A 97 -4.60 4.53 -17.08
CA GLU A 97 -5.91 5.02 -17.55
C GLU A 97 -6.98 4.88 -16.46
N ASP A 98 -7.92 5.83 -16.33
CA ASP A 98 -9.14 5.69 -15.49
C ASP A 98 -8.95 4.96 -14.15
N ALA A 99 -8.13 5.55 -13.26
CA ALA A 99 -7.80 5.03 -11.92
C ALA A 99 -7.09 3.65 -11.91
N LEU A 100 -6.63 3.16 -13.06
CA LEU A 100 -5.70 2.03 -13.18
C LEU A 100 -4.27 2.52 -13.03
N TYR A 101 -3.52 1.88 -12.15
CA TYR A 101 -2.11 2.12 -11.90
C TYR A 101 -1.37 0.83 -12.19
N GLY A 102 -0.34 0.90 -13.01
CA GLY A 102 0.32 -0.30 -13.51
C GLY A 102 1.73 -0.04 -14.01
N GLY A 103 2.53 -1.10 -14.06
CA GLY A 103 3.86 -1.03 -14.61
C GLY A 103 4.56 -2.37 -14.69
N ARG A 104 5.55 -2.43 -15.58
CA ARG A 104 6.47 -3.55 -15.73
C ARG A 104 7.78 -3.24 -15.01
N LEU A 105 8.21 -4.13 -14.13
CA LEU A 105 9.52 -4.07 -13.48
C LEU A 105 10.35 -5.33 -13.78
N ALA A 106 11.67 -5.19 -13.85
CA ALA A 106 12.58 -6.33 -13.82
C ALA A 106 12.77 -6.74 -12.36
N PHE A 107 12.25 -7.91 -11.99
CA PHE A 107 12.30 -8.42 -10.63
C PHE A 107 13.31 -9.57 -10.52
N SER A 108 14.20 -9.47 -9.53
CA SER A 108 15.23 -10.48 -9.28
C SER A 108 14.68 -11.53 -8.34
N VAL A 109 14.41 -12.73 -8.83
CA VAL A 109 13.96 -13.88 -8.03
C VAL A 109 15.11 -14.85 -7.78
N PRO A 110 15.31 -15.34 -6.55
CA PRO A 110 16.29 -16.39 -6.29
C PRO A 110 15.80 -17.72 -6.89
N LEU A 111 16.73 -18.56 -7.36
CA LEU A 111 16.44 -19.91 -7.86
C LEU A 111 16.25 -20.92 -6.73
N ILE A 112 15.30 -20.63 -5.85
CA ILE A 112 14.84 -21.48 -4.75
C ILE A 112 13.31 -21.40 -4.69
N ASP A 113 12.68 -22.38 -4.06
CA ASP A 113 11.25 -22.29 -3.76
C ASP A 113 11.01 -21.16 -2.74
N GLU A 114 10.40 -20.07 -3.20
CA GLU A 114 10.07 -18.89 -2.39
C GLU A 114 8.66 -18.40 -2.73
N ILE A 115 7.96 -17.89 -1.71
CA ILE A 115 6.64 -17.29 -1.85
C ILE A 115 6.76 -15.80 -1.56
N TYR A 116 6.22 -14.99 -2.46
CA TYR A 116 6.17 -13.55 -2.29
C TYR A 116 4.79 -13.10 -1.84
N THR A 117 4.75 -12.21 -0.85
CA THR A 117 3.55 -11.43 -0.54
C THR A 117 3.60 -10.13 -1.31
N VAL A 118 2.62 -9.90 -2.19
CA VAL A 118 2.45 -8.62 -2.89
C VAL A 118 1.42 -7.78 -2.15
N ARG A 119 1.77 -6.54 -1.83
CA ARG A 119 0.85 -5.55 -1.22
C ARG A 119 0.84 -4.29 -2.06
N VAL A 120 -0.33 -3.71 -2.25
CA VAL A 120 -0.50 -2.44 -2.95
C VAL A 120 -1.31 -1.50 -2.07
N PHE A 121 -0.84 -0.25 -2.00
CA PHE A 121 -1.40 0.81 -1.17
C PHE A 121 -1.69 2.01 -2.04
N ALA A 122 -2.83 2.65 -1.83
CA ALA A 122 -3.12 3.97 -2.34
C ALA A 122 -2.88 4.98 -1.20
N VAL A 123 -2.24 6.09 -1.53
CA VAL A 123 -1.98 7.20 -0.62
C VAL A 123 -2.72 8.41 -1.19
N ASP A 124 -3.52 9.07 -0.36
CA ASP A 124 -4.25 10.28 -0.71
C ASP A 124 -3.36 11.53 -0.49
N ASP A 125 -3.70 12.63 -1.15
CA ASP A 125 -2.98 13.90 -1.11
C ASP A 125 -3.03 14.61 0.26
N ASP A 126 -3.93 14.17 1.13
CA ASP A 126 -4.13 14.70 2.47
C ASP A 126 -3.44 13.88 3.59
N SER A 127 -2.73 12.81 3.20
CA SER A 127 -2.06 11.88 4.11
C SER A 127 -0.77 12.50 4.70
N LEU A 128 -0.66 12.54 6.04
CA LEU A 128 0.49 13.07 6.81
C LEU A 128 1.43 12.00 7.33
#